data_AF-A0A060BPZ8-F1
#
_entry.id   AF-A0A060BPZ8-F1
#
_cell.length_a   1.000
_cell.length_b   1.000
_cell.length_c   1.000
_cell.angle_alpha   90.00
_cell.angle_beta   90.00
_cell.angle_gamma   90.00
#
_symmetry.space_group_name_H-M   'P 1'
#
loop_
_entity.id
_entity.type
_entity.pdbx_description
1 polymer ?
#
loop_
_entity_poly.entity_id
_entity_poly.type
_entity_poly.pdbx_seq_one_letter_code
_entity_poly.pdbx_strand_id
1 'polypeptide(L)'
;EFKPLNIQQKVDVRREFNIPDDAFVALAVGQTQPRKGLFDFITVAEDNPDITFIWAGGFTFGHITADYDEIKKALKNPPPNVKFLGIIPR
;
A
#
# COMPACT_ATOMS: atom_id res chain seq x y z
N GLU A 1 -8.70 19.99 10.20
CA GLU A 1 -8.15 19.87 11.56
C GLU A 1 -7.55 18.47 11.74
N PHE A 2 -6.35 18.35 12.31
CA PHE A 2 -5.71 17.05 12.54
C PHE A 2 -6.25 16.44 13.84
N LYS A 3 -6.76 15.20 13.77
CA LYS A 3 -7.32 14.46 14.92
C LYS A 3 -6.53 13.17 15.11
N PRO A 4 -5.44 13.18 15.89
CA PRO A 4 -4.63 11.99 16.08
C PRO A 4 -5.42 10.92 16.84
N LEU A 5 -5.30 9.68 16.39
CA LEU A 5 -5.80 8.51 17.11
C LEU A 5 -4.99 8.31 18.40
N ASN A 6 -5.66 7.83 19.46
CA ASN A 6 -4.99 7.38 20.66
C ASN A 6 -4.24 6.05 20.43
N ILE A 7 -3.47 5.61 21.42
CA ILE A 7 -2.63 4.39 21.29
C ILE A 7 -3.49 3.16 20.99
N GLN A 8 -4.62 2.98 21.70
CA GLN A 8 -5.49 1.83 21.50
C GLN A 8 -6.08 1.81 20.08
N GLN A 9 -6.58 2.95 19.61
CA GLN A 9 -7.12 3.11 18.26
C GLN A 9 -6.06 2.81 17.18
N LYS A 10 -4.79 3.18 17.39
CA LYS A 10 -3.70 2.84 16.46
C LYS A 10 -3.45 1.33 16.41
N VAL A 11 -3.49 0.65 17.56
CA VAL A 11 -3.34 -0.81 17.65
C VAL A 11 -4.53 -1.51 16.96
N ASP A 12 -5.74 -1.01 17.17
CA ASP A 12 -6.96 -1.57 16.55
C ASP A 12 -6.91 -1.45 15.02
N VAL A 13 -6.46 -0.31 14.49
CA VAL A 13 -6.26 -0.11 13.03
C VAL A 13 -5.18 -1.05 12.49
N ARG A 14 -4.07 -1.27 13.21
CA ARG A 14 -3.05 -2.23 12.77
C ARG A 14 -3.64 -3.63 12.63
N ARG A 15 -4.43 -4.07 13.60
CA ARG A 15 -5.11 -5.38 13.60
C ARG A 15 -6.13 -5.50 12.47
N GLU A 16 -6.91 -4.45 12.21
CA GLU A 16 -7.87 -4.40 11.09
C GLU A 16 -7.19 -4.71 9.74
N PHE A 17 -5.99 -4.17 9.52
CA PHE A 17 -5.21 -4.39 8.30
C PHE A 17 -4.19 -5.53 8.41
N ASN A 18 -4.27 -6.36 9.47
CA ASN A 18 -3.35 -7.47 9.75
C ASN A 18 -1.86 -7.05 9.77
N ILE A 19 -1.55 -5.87 10.27
CA ILE A 19 -0.20 -5.33 10.42
C ILE A 19 0.31 -5.72 11.81
N PRO A 20 1.51 -6.33 11.94
CA PRO A 20 2.08 -6.62 13.25
C PRO A 20 2.23 -5.36 14.11
N ASP A 21 2.01 -5.51 15.42
CA ASP A 21 2.03 -4.38 16.37
C ASP A 21 3.42 -3.72 16.43
N ASP A 22 4.49 -4.49 16.21
CA ASP A 22 5.90 -4.08 16.22
C ASP A 22 6.49 -3.78 14.82
N ALA A 23 5.72 -4.00 13.75
CA ALA A 23 6.21 -3.77 12.39
C ALA A 23 6.57 -2.30 12.14
N PHE A 24 7.77 -2.10 11.57
CA PHE A 24 8.14 -0.86 10.93
C PHE A 24 7.39 -0.75 9.60
N VAL A 25 6.60 0.32 9.44
CA VAL A 25 5.70 0.50 8.30
C VAL A 25 6.15 1.65 7.43
N ALA A 26 6.42 1.37 6.16
CA ALA A 26 6.54 2.37 5.11
C ALA A 26 5.16 2.54 4.43
N LEU A 27 4.54 3.71 4.60
CA LEU A 27 3.21 4.02 4.05
C LEU A 27 3.31 4.98 2.87
N ALA A 28 2.80 4.56 1.72
CA ALA A 28 2.53 5.43 0.58
C ALA A 28 1.02 5.65 0.44
N VAL A 29 0.60 6.89 0.22
CA VAL A 29 -0.81 7.25 0.01
C VAL A 29 -0.96 7.95 -1.32
N GLY A 30 -1.72 7.35 -2.24
CA GLY A 30 -1.90 7.89 -3.57
C GLY A 30 -2.58 6.93 -4.53
N GLN A 31 -3.20 7.50 -5.57
CA GLN A 31 -3.78 6.72 -6.66
C GLN A 31 -2.72 5.80 -7.28
N THR A 32 -3.06 4.53 -7.49
CA THR A 32 -2.14 3.50 -8.00
C THR A 32 -1.77 3.83 -9.45
N GLN A 33 -0.58 4.40 -9.68
CA GLN A 33 -0.13 4.86 -10.99
C GLN A 33 1.40 4.78 -11.11
N PRO A 34 1.95 4.52 -12.31
CA PRO A 34 3.40 4.43 -12.50
C PRO A 34 4.12 5.74 -12.15
N ARG A 35 3.58 6.89 -12.59
CA ARG A 35 4.13 8.23 -12.26
C ARG A 35 4.12 8.59 -10.77
N LYS A 36 3.51 7.77 -9.92
CA LYS A 36 3.52 7.92 -8.46
C LYS A 36 4.59 7.06 -7.79
N GLY A 37 5.43 6.37 -8.58
CA GLY A 37 6.49 5.51 -8.08
C GLY A 37 5.98 4.15 -7.60
N LEU A 38 4.88 3.63 -8.16
CA LEU A 38 4.33 2.33 -7.76
C LEU A 38 5.37 1.21 -7.91
N PHE A 39 6.07 1.17 -9.04
CA PHE A 39 7.06 0.13 -9.31
C PHE A 39 8.30 0.31 -8.46
N ASP A 40 8.79 1.55 -8.31
CA ASP A 40 9.89 1.86 -7.40
C ASP A 40 9.58 1.44 -5.97
N PHE A 41 8.34 1.69 -5.51
CA PHE A 41 7.88 1.27 -4.18
C PHE A 41 7.92 -0.25 -4.00
N ILE A 42 7.52 -1.01 -5.02
CA ILE A 42 7.58 -2.47 -5.02
C ILE A 42 9.04 -2.94 -5.01
N THR A 43 9.90 -2.37 -5.86
CA THR A 43 11.33 -2.73 -5.90
C THR A 43 12.02 -2.46 -4.56
N VAL A 44 11.76 -1.30 -3.95
CA VAL A 44 12.29 -0.99 -2.61
C VAL A 44 11.78 -1.99 -1.57
N ALA A 45 10.54 -2.46 -1.69
CA ALA A 45 10.02 -3.48 -0.79
C ALA A 45 10.68 -4.85 -0.97
N GLU A 46 10.97 -5.24 -2.21
CA GLU A 46 11.71 -6.47 -2.51
C GLU A 46 13.13 -6.43 -1.93
N ASP A 47 13.80 -5.27 -1.99
CA ASP A 47 15.13 -5.06 -1.44
C ASP A 47 15.16 -4.97 0.10
N ASN A 48 14.00 -4.81 0.75
CA ASN A 48 13.88 -4.62 2.20
C ASN A 48 12.81 -5.54 2.82
N PRO A 49 13.03 -6.87 2.85
CA PRO A 49 12.02 -7.85 3.27
C PRO A 49 11.56 -7.72 4.73
N ASP A 50 12.35 -7.10 5.60
CA ASP A 50 12.04 -6.92 7.02
C ASP A 50 11.07 -5.75 7.30
N ILE A 51 10.82 -4.89 6.31
CA ILE A 51 9.93 -3.74 6.43
C ILE A 51 8.56 -4.09 5.85
N THR A 52 7.49 -3.65 6.52
CA THR A 52 6.12 -3.74 6.00
C THR A 52 5.82 -2.53 5.12
N PHE A 53 5.51 -2.76 3.85
CA PHE A 53 5.15 -1.73 2.89
C PHE A 53 3.63 -1.71 2.69
N ILE A 54 3.04 -0.52 2.78
CA ILE A 54 1.60 -0.32 2.60
C ILE A 54 1.36 0.76 1.58
N TRP A 55 0.56 0.42 0.57
CA TRP A 55 0.06 1.38 -0.43
C TRP A 55 -1.44 1.57 -0.24
N ALA A 56 -1.83 2.76 0.20
CA ALA A 56 -3.23 3.17 0.35
C ALA A 56 -3.65 4.01 -0.86
N GLY A 57 -4.46 3.41 -1.72
CA GLY A 57 -5.06 4.06 -2.87
C GLY A 57 -5.51 3.07 -3.92
N GLY A 58 -6.53 3.47 -4.68
CA GLY A 58 -7.11 2.65 -5.72
C GLY A 58 -6.49 2.86 -7.09
N PHE A 59 -6.65 1.84 -7.92
CA PHE A 59 -6.45 1.93 -9.36
C PHE A 59 -7.78 2.33 -10.03
N THR A 60 -7.80 3.44 -10.76
CA THR A 60 -8.99 3.89 -11.50
C THR A 60 -8.61 4.26 -12.93
N PHE A 61 -8.53 3.27 -13.83
CA PHE A 61 -8.50 3.50 -15.29
C PHE A 61 -9.24 2.39 -16.03
N GLY A 62 -9.84 2.74 -17.17
CA GLY A 62 -10.35 1.79 -18.15
C GLY A 62 -9.21 1.08 -18.89
N HIS A 63 -9.54 0.00 -19.60
CA HIS A 63 -8.64 -0.98 -20.25
C HIS A 63 -7.65 -0.43 -21.33
N ILE A 64 -7.39 0.87 -21.43
CA ILE A 64 -6.77 1.53 -22.60
C ILE A 64 -5.40 2.17 -22.26
N THR A 65 -4.77 1.83 -21.13
CA THR A 65 -3.44 2.38 -20.77
C THR A 65 -2.36 1.30 -20.88
N ALA A 66 -1.22 1.62 -21.49
CA ALA A 66 -0.09 0.69 -21.69
C ALA A 66 0.36 -0.02 -20.41
N ASP A 67 0.29 0.67 -19.27
CA ASP A 67 0.76 0.14 -17.97
C ASP A 67 -0.31 -0.68 -17.22
N TYR A 68 -1.50 -0.86 -17.79
CA TYR A 68 -2.64 -1.51 -17.11
C TYR A 68 -2.33 -2.95 -16.69
N ASP A 69 -1.74 -3.73 -17.60
CA ASP A 69 -1.44 -5.14 -17.36
C ASP A 69 -0.32 -5.33 -16.34
N GLU A 70 0.70 -4.47 -16.39
CA GLU A 70 1.81 -4.49 -15.43
C GLU A 70 1.35 -4.15 -14.02
N ILE A 71 0.53 -3.10 -13.88
CA ILE A 71 -0.07 -2.72 -12.59
C ILE A 71 -0.96 -3.85 -12.08
N LYS A 72 -1.81 -4.45 -12.93
CA LYS A 72 -2.64 -5.59 -12.52
C LYS A 72 -1.81 -6.78 -12.07
N LYS A 73 -0.72 -7.09 -12.76
CA LYS A 73 0.18 -8.18 -12.39
C LYS A 73 0.81 -7.93 -11.02
N ALA A 74 1.31 -6.71 -10.80
CA ALA A 74 1.87 -6.28 -9.53
C ALA A 74 0.85 -6.36 -8.37
N LEU A 75 -0.39 -5.91 -8.62
CA LEU A 75 -1.47 -5.97 -7.62
C LEU A 75 -1.95 -7.40 -7.35
N LYS A 76 -1.93 -8.29 -8.35
CA LYS A 76 -2.39 -9.68 -8.23
C LYS A 76 -1.42 -10.54 -7.42
N ASN A 77 -0.12 -10.27 -7.53
CA ASN A 77 0.92 -11.03 -6.84
C ASN A 77 1.98 -10.07 -6.27
N PRO A 78 1.65 -9.31 -5.22
CA PRO A 78 2.60 -8.39 -4.59
C PRO A 78 3.70 -9.17 -3.86
N PRO A 79 4.86 -8.54 -3.59
CA PRO A 79 5.82 -9.09 -2.64
C PRO A 79 5.16 -9.39 -1.28
N PRO A 80 5.64 -10.40 -0.53
CA PRO A 80 4.99 -10.83 0.73
C PRO A 80 4.89 -9.73 1.79
N ASN A 81 5.79 -8.76 1.76
CA ASN A 81 5.85 -7.63 2.68
C ASN A 81 5.11 -6.37 2.16
N VAL A 82 4.43 -6.45 1.01
CA VAL A 82 3.65 -5.34 0.42
C VAL A 82 2.16 -5.59 0.55
N LYS A 83 1.42 -4.59 1.06
CA LYS A 83 -0.05 -4.59 1.12
C LYS A 83 -0.64 -3.44 0.32
N PHE A 84 -1.50 -3.79 -0.65
CA PHE A 84 -2.33 -2.82 -1.37
C PHE A 84 -3.71 -2.73 -0.72
N LEU A 85 -4.02 -1.60 -0.08
CA LEU A 85 -5.29 -1.41 0.64
C LEU A 85 -6.44 -0.96 -0.26
N GLY A 86 -6.16 -0.55 -1.49
CA GLY A 86 -7.16 0.00 -2.39
C GLY A 86 -7.71 1.35 -1.88
N ILE A 87 -8.96 1.66 -2.26
CA ILE A 87 -9.62 2.90 -1.82
C ILE A 87 -10.18 2.69 -0.41
N ILE A 88 -9.69 3.47 0.54
CA ILE A 88 -10.23 3.52 1.90
C ILE A 88 -11.24 4.68 1.99
N PRO A 89 -12.50 4.42 2.38
CA PRO A 89 -13.49 5.47 2.60
C PRO A 89 -13.07 6.35 3.79
N ARG A 90 -13.51 7.61 3.77
CA ARG A 90 -13.28 8.55 4.87
C ARG A 90 -14.28 8.37 6.00
#